data_AF-A0A940Y181-F1
#
_entry.id   AF-A0A940Y181-F1
#
_cell.length_a   1.000
_cell.length_b   1.000
_cell.length_c   1.000
_cell.angle_alpha   90.00
_cell.angle_beta   90.00
_cell.angle_gamma   90.00
#
_symmetry.space_group_name_H-M   'P 1'
#
loop_
_entity.id
_entity.type
_entity.pdbx_description
1 polymer ?
#
loop_
_entity_poly.entity_id
_entity_poly.type
_entity_poly.pdbx_seq_one_letter_code
_entity_poly.pdbx_strand_id
1 'polypeptide(L)'
;MTVRLGGEDVQHLQRSGFDQAGRLFFADLDDDATEVLPPSSERWILQLTLQGGKQCPQMRTYSIRRFRPEASAFDIEISLHADDSPGAAGPGTRWARAAQPGTRVAFLDEGHSYLVPGVQVPCGRRRGHVREPTRCPRCPRLGP
;
A
#
# COMPACT_ATOMS: atom_id res chain seq x y z
N MET A 1 -10.56 -1.76 9.18
CA MET A 1 -9.94 -0.45 9.48
C MET A 1 -9.56 0.23 8.18
N THR A 2 -9.90 1.51 7.99
CA THR A 2 -9.54 2.27 6.80
C THR A 2 -8.23 3.02 7.03
N VAL A 3 -7.29 2.92 6.09
CA VAL A 3 -6.04 3.68 6.09
C VAL A 3 -5.98 4.51 4.81
N ARG A 4 -5.67 5.80 4.95
CA ARG A 4 -5.49 6.73 3.82
C ARG A 4 -4.01 6.85 3.50
N LEU A 5 -3.67 6.54 2.26
CA LEU A 5 -2.34 6.71 1.69
C LEU A 5 -2.37 7.94 0.79
N GLY A 6 -1.38 8.81 0.92
CA GLY A 6 -1.34 10.07 0.16
C GLY A 6 0.08 10.60 0.00
N GLY A 7 0.29 11.36 -1.06
CA GLY A 7 1.60 11.92 -1.43
C GLY A 7 1.62 12.24 -2.92
N GLU A 8 2.62 13.00 -3.35
CA GLU A 8 2.63 13.59 -4.70
C GLU A 8 2.57 12.52 -5.80
N ASP A 9 3.27 11.41 -5.63
CA ASP A 9 3.28 10.33 -6.63
C ASP A 9 1.93 9.64 -6.85
N VAL A 10 0.95 9.81 -5.94
CA VAL A 10 -0.40 9.30 -6.17
C VAL A 10 -1.03 9.93 -7.41
N GLN A 11 -0.56 11.10 -7.85
CA GLN A 11 -0.97 11.71 -9.13
C GLN A 11 -0.71 10.82 -10.35
N HIS A 12 0.23 9.86 -10.24
CA HIS A 12 0.56 8.91 -11.30
C HIS A 12 -0.28 7.63 -11.23
N LEU A 13 -1.03 7.42 -10.15
CA LEU A 13 -1.90 6.27 -9.96
C LEU A 13 -3.22 6.47 -10.72
N GLN A 14 -3.54 5.55 -11.62
CA GLN A 14 -4.80 5.59 -12.36
C GLN A 14 -5.77 4.54 -11.82
N ARG A 15 -7.03 4.95 -11.63
CA ARG A 15 -8.10 4.01 -11.34
C ARG A 15 -8.35 3.11 -12.56
N SER A 16 -8.22 1.80 -12.37
CA SER A 16 -8.32 0.80 -13.45
C SER A 16 -9.53 -0.13 -13.31
N GLY A 17 -10.03 -0.39 -12.10
CA GLY A 17 -11.18 -1.28 -11.87
C GLY A 17 -11.73 -1.19 -10.45
N PHE A 18 -12.77 -1.97 -10.13
CA PHE A 18 -13.36 -2.03 -8.77
C PHE A 18 -12.57 -2.93 -7.82
N ASP A 19 -11.92 -3.97 -8.36
CA ASP A 19 -11.02 -4.88 -7.65
C ASP A 19 -9.55 -4.48 -7.81
N GLN A 20 -9.28 -3.22 -8.18
CA GLN A 20 -7.92 -2.73 -8.28
C GLN A 20 -7.19 -2.91 -6.95
N ALA A 21 -6.03 -3.54 -6.99
CA ALA A 21 -5.22 -3.84 -5.83
C ALA A 21 -3.75 -3.55 -6.09
N GLY A 22 -2.98 -3.47 -5.01
CA GLY A 22 -1.55 -3.31 -5.10
C GLY A 22 -0.84 -3.87 -3.87
N ARG A 23 0.48 -3.95 -3.96
CA ARG A 23 1.33 -4.38 -2.84
C ARG A 23 1.71 -3.17 -2.01
N LEU A 24 1.35 -3.22 -0.74
CA LEU A 24 1.84 -2.31 0.28
C LEU A 24 3.11 -2.89 0.90
N PHE A 25 4.17 -2.09 0.92
CA PHE A 25 5.41 -2.36 1.61
C PHE A 25 5.53 -1.43 2.81
N PHE A 26 5.84 -1.98 3.97
CA PHE A 26 5.99 -1.25 5.21
C PHE A 26 7.15 -1.82 6.04
N ALA A 27 7.74 -0.99 6.89
CA ALA A 27 8.80 -1.41 7.79
C ALA A 27 8.27 -2.45 8.79
N ASP A 28 9.13 -3.38 9.20
CA ASP A 28 8.81 -4.20 10.36
C ASP A 28 8.77 -3.30 11.61
N LEU A 29 7.83 -3.55 12.51
CA LEU A 29 7.72 -2.77 13.74
C LEU A 29 8.85 -3.09 14.73
N ASP A 30 9.48 -4.26 14.55
CA ASP A 30 10.58 -4.75 15.38
C ASP A 30 11.96 -4.34 14.81
N ASP A 31 11.99 -3.64 13.67
CA ASP A 31 13.20 -3.14 13.01
C ASP A 31 13.22 -1.60 13.04
N ASP A 32 14.36 -1.00 13.39
CA ASP A 32 14.58 0.46 13.40
C ASP A 32 14.66 1.05 11.96
N ALA A 33 14.56 0.19 10.94
CA ALA A 33 14.51 0.59 9.54
C ALA A 33 13.37 1.60 9.26
N THR A 34 13.74 2.88 9.22
CA THR A 34 12.81 4.00 8.99
C THR A 34 12.42 4.17 7.52
N GLU A 35 13.11 3.47 6.62
CA GLU A 35 12.95 3.64 5.17
C GLU A 35 12.58 2.33 4.48
N VAL A 36 11.36 2.30 3.96
CA VAL A 36 10.91 1.27 3.03
C VAL A 36 11.39 1.68 1.66
N LEU A 37 12.41 0.99 1.14
CA LEU A 37 12.83 1.22 -0.24
C LEU A 37 11.73 0.73 -1.18
N PRO A 38 11.07 1.63 -1.93
CA PRO A 38 10.05 1.23 -2.88
C PRO A 38 10.71 0.38 -3.95
N PRO A 39 10.17 -0.81 -4.26
CA PRO A 39 10.65 -1.51 -5.42
C PRO A 39 10.37 -0.68 -6.67
N SER A 40 11.41 -0.48 -7.46
CA SER A 40 11.39 0.42 -8.63
C SER A 40 10.58 -0.13 -9.82
N SER A 41 10.10 -1.38 -9.72
CA SER A 41 9.42 -2.09 -10.82
C SER A 41 8.71 -3.37 -10.32
N GLU A 42 8.04 -4.06 -11.26
CA GLU A 42 7.55 -5.45 -11.07
C GLU A 42 8.68 -6.44 -10.69
N ARG A 43 9.96 -6.07 -10.85
CA ARG A 43 11.13 -6.85 -10.44
C ARG A 43 11.47 -6.69 -8.95
N TRP A 44 10.49 -6.32 -8.12
CA TRP A 44 10.66 -6.11 -6.69
C TRP A 44 11.35 -7.30 -5.98
N ILE A 45 11.02 -8.53 -6.38
CA ILE A 45 11.65 -9.75 -5.83
C ILE A 45 13.15 -9.73 -6.08
N LEU A 46 13.59 -9.43 -7.30
CA LEU A 46 15.01 -9.38 -7.66
C LEU A 46 15.73 -8.27 -6.88
N GLN A 47 15.10 -7.10 -6.74
CA GLN A 47 15.66 -5.99 -5.95
C GLN A 47 15.88 -6.39 -4.49
N LEU A 48 14.89 -7.02 -3.84
CA LEU A 48 15.01 -7.50 -2.47
C LEU A 48 16.06 -8.60 -2.32
N THR A 49 16.11 -9.56 -3.27
CA THR A 49 17.12 -10.62 -3.27
C THR A 49 18.54 -10.07 -3.38
N LEU A 50 18.76 -9.07 -4.24
CA LEU A 50 20.08 -8.44 -4.42
C LEU A 50 20.51 -7.59 -3.21
N GLN A 51 19.57 -7.11 -2.41
CA GLN A 51 19.86 -6.36 -1.18
C GLN A 51 20.32 -7.24 -0.01
N GLY A 52 20.40 -8.56 -0.20
CA GLY A 52 21.03 -9.48 0.76
C GLY A 52 20.28 -9.62 2.08
N GLY A 53 18.96 -9.41 2.09
CA GLY A 53 18.07 -9.66 3.24
C GLY A 53 18.25 -8.73 4.45
N LYS A 54 19.13 -7.72 4.38
CA LYS A 54 19.44 -6.85 5.53
C LYS A 54 18.26 -5.97 5.97
N GLN A 55 17.31 -5.68 5.08
CA GLN A 55 16.11 -4.88 5.36
C GLN A 55 14.99 -5.34 4.42
N CYS A 56 14.37 -6.49 4.71
CA CYS A 56 13.27 -7.00 3.88
C CYS A 56 11.95 -6.43 4.41
N PRO A 57 11.28 -5.49 3.70
CA PRO A 57 10.04 -4.90 4.19
C PRO A 57 8.94 -5.97 4.28
N GLN A 58 8.05 -5.79 5.24
CA GLN A 58 6.82 -6.55 5.29
C GLN A 58 5.93 -6.15 4.10
N MET A 59 5.27 -7.13 3.48
CA MET A 59 4.50 -6.92 2.26
C MET A 59 3.11 -7.54 2.36
N ARG A 60 2.06 -6.80 2.01
CA ARG A 60 0.69 -7.32 1.89
C ARG A 60 -0.03 -6.71 0.68
N THR A 61 -0.88 -7.50 0.03
CA THR A 61 -1.74 -7.02 -1.05
C THR A 61 -3.04 -6.48 -0.47
N TYR A 62 -3.41 -5.27 -0.85
CA TYR A 62 -4.67 -4.63 -0.46
C TYR A 62 -5.38 -4.05 -1.68
N SER A 63 -6.72 -4.12 -1.66
CA SER A 63 -7.55 -3.44 -2.64
C SER A 63 -7.65 -1.95 -2.35
N ILE A 64 -7.70 -1.14 -3.42
CA ILE A 64 -7.95 0.29 -3.33
C ILE A 64 -9.45 0.50 -3.21
N ARG A 65 -9.89 0.92 -2.02
CA ARG A 65 -11.29 1.10 -1.69
C ARG A 65 -11.89 2.36 -2.28
N ARG A 66 -11.11 3.45 -2.31
CA ARG A 66 -11.56 4.77 -2.79
C ARG A 66 -10.39 5.60 -3.30
N PHE A 67 -10.55 6.16 -4.49
CA PHE A 67 -9.62 7.14 -5.08
C PHE A 67 -10.03 8.57 -4.73
N ARG A 68 -9.04 9.44 -4.51
CA ARG A 68 -9.18 10.88 -4.20
C ARG A 68 -8.09 11.68 -4.95
N PRO A 69 -8.17 11.76 -6.29
CA PRO A 69 -7.17 12.46 -7.09
C PRO A 69 -7.01 13.93 -6.69
N GLU A 70 -8.09 14.58 -6.27
CA GLU A 70 -8.10 15.97 -5.79
C GLU A 70 -7.25 16.20 -4.53
N ALA A 71 -6.97 15.13 -3.78
CA ALA A 71 -6.17 15.16 -2.56
C ALA A 71 -4.86 14.37 -2.69
N SER A 72 -4.50 13.96 -3.91
CA SER A 72 -3.38 13.04 -4.18
C SER A 72 -3.35 11.86 -3.19
N ALA A 73 -4.52 11.21 -3.02
CA ALA A 73 -4.69 10.18 -2.01
C ALA A 73 -5.62 9.05 -2.47
N PHE A 74 -5.53 7.92 -1.77
CA PHE A 74 -6.46 6.81 -1.87
C PHE A 74 -6.62 6.09 -0.53
N ASP A 75 -7.72 5.37 -0.38
CA ASP A 75 -8.04 4.62 0.84
C ASP A 75 -7.90 3.13 0.57
N ILE A 76 -7.32 2.40 1.53
CA ILE A 76 -7.32 0.94 1.59
C ILE A 76 -8.08 0.47 2.84
N GLU A 77 -8.58 -0.76 2.81
CA GLU A 77 -9.20 -1.38 3.97
C GLU A 77 -8.39 -2.58 4.45
N ILE A 78 -8.12 -2.61 5.76
CA ILE A 78 -7.37 -3.66 6.43
C ILE A 78 -8.28 -4.37 7.43
N SER A 79 -8.44 -5.67 7.24
CA SER A 79 -9.09 -6.56 8.19
C SER A 79 -8.19 -6.76 9.41
N LEU A 80 -8.66 -6.32 10.58
CA LEU A 80 -7.95 -6.49 11.83
C LEU A 80 -8.32 -7.84 12.45
N HIS A 81 -7.63 -8.89 12.02
CA HIS A 81 -7.73 -10.19 12.68
C HIS A 81 -6.87 -10.18 13.95
N ALA A 82 -7.46 -10.55 15.07
CA ALA A 82 -6.76 -10.95 16.28
C ALA A 82 -7.40 -12.27 16.72
N ASP A 83 -6.59 -13.30 16.96
CA ASP A 83 -6.97 -14.29 17.96
C ASP A 83 -6.38 -13.84 19.30
N ASP A 84 -6.93 -14.35 20.40
CA ASP A 84 -6.56 -13.93 21.77
C ASP A 84 -5.17 -14.42 22.21
N SER A 85 -4.40 -15.07 21.32
CA SER A 85 -3.07 -15.60 21.60
C SER A 85 -1.99 -14.53 21.39
N PRO A 86 -0.96 -14.51 22.26
CA PRO A 86 0.19 -13.65 22.07
C PRO A 86 0.85 -13.88 20.71
N GLY A 87 1.05 -12.80 19.94
CA GLY A 87 1.68 -12.85 18.61
C GLY A 87 0.74 -13.23 17.45
N ALA A 88 -0.54 -13.48 17.70
CA ALA A 88 -1.50 -13.91 16.67
C ALA A 88 -1.78 -12.86 15.58
N ALA A 89 -1.63 -11.58 15.89
CA ALA A 89 -1.86 -10.52 14.92
C ALA A 89 -0.80 -10.57 13.80
N GLY A 90 -1.27 -10.83 12.57
CA GLY A 90 -0.40 -10.80 11.39
C GLY A 90 0.17 -9.40 11.11
N PRO A 91 1.26 -9.30 10.32
CA PRO A 91 1.97 -8.04 10.05
C PRO A 91 1.07 -6.88 9.60
N GLY A 92 0.07 -7.14 8.77
CA GLY A 92 -0.89 -6.13 8.32
C GLY A 92 -1.74 -5.54 9.45
N THR A 93 -2.25 -6.38 10.36
CA THR A 93 -2.99 -5.93 11.56
C THR A 93 -2.08 -5.13 12.49
N ARG A 94 -0.86 -5.63 12.75
CA ARG A 94 0.10 -4.95 13.65
C ARG A 94 0.48 -3.58 13.10
N TRP A 95 0.87 -3.53 11.83
CA TRP A 95 1.19 -2.27 11.16
C TRP A 95 0.02 -1.29 11.17
N ALA A 96 -1.19 -1.74 10.80
CA ALA A 96 -2.36 -0.86 10.76
C ALA A 96 -2.68 -0.24 12.12
N ARG A 97 -2.49 -0.98 13.22
CA ARG A 97 -2.69 -0.48 14.60
C ARG A 97 -1.61 0.54 15.01
N ALA A 98 -0.38 0.37 14.55
CA ALA A 98 0.75 1.26 14.88
C ALA A 98 0.88 2.46 13.93
N ALA A 99 0.31 2.40 12.73
CA ALA A 99 0.45 3.42 11.71
C ALA A 99 -0.10 4.78 12.18
N GLN A 100 0.69 5.84 11.98
CA GLN A 100 0.36 7.21 12.31
C GLN A 100 0.45 8.10 11.06
N PRO A 101 -0.18 9.29 11.06
CA PRO A 101 0.08 10.31 10.05
C PRO A 101 1.59 10.55 9.89
N GLY A 102 2.09 10.42 8.66
CA GLY A 102 3.52 10.52 8.35
C GLY A 102 4.30 9.19 8.37
N THR A 103 3.71 8.07 8.78
CA THR A 103 4.30 6.73 8.59
C THR A 103 4.58 6.50 7.11
N ARG A 104 5.82 6.16 6.80
CA ARG A 104 6.30 5.96 5.44
C ARG A 104 5.94 4.55 4.94
N VAL A 105 5.39 4.48 3.73
CA VAL A 105 5.11 3.21 3.03
C VAL A 105 5.39 3.36 1.54
N ALA A 106 5.59 2.23 0.87
CA ALA A 106 5.60 2.15 -0.59
C ALA A 106 4.40 1.35 -1.09
N PHE A 107 3.84 1.74 -2.24
CA PHE A 107 2.71 1.08 -2.86
C PHE A 107 2.97 0.79 -4.34
N LEU A 108 2.90 -0.47 -4.73
CA LEU A 108 3.01 -0.92 -6.11
C LEU A 108 1.62 -1.28 -6.65
N ASP A 109 1.14 -0.51 -7.61
CA ASP A 109 -0.14 -0.77 -8.29
C ASP A 109 -0.05 -2.02 -9.17
N GLU A 110 -0.92 -3.00 -8.88
CA GLU A 110 -1.03 -4.24 -9.66
C GLU A 110 -2.22 -4.22 -10.62
N GLY A 111 -2.99 -3.14 -10.65
CA GLY A 111 -4.19 -3.02 -11.46
C GLY A 111 -5.34 -3.86 -10.91
N HIS A 112 -6.30 -4.14 -11.78
CA HIS A 112 -7.45 -5.01 -11.48
C HIS A 112 -7.28 -6.35 -12.16
N SER A 113 -7.88 -7.39 -11.58
CA SER A 113 -7.75 -8.77 -12.03
C SER A 113 -9.01 -9.28 -12.73
N TYR A 114 -10.18 -8.75 -12.34
CA TYR A 114 -11.45 -9.18 -12.88
C TYR A 114 -11.73 -8.49 -14.21
N LEU A 115 -11.64 -9.27 -15.29
CA LEU A 115 -12.03 -8.83 -16.62
C LEU A 115 -13.49 -9.20 -16.87
N VAL A 116 -14.32 -8.19 -17.08
CA VAL A 116 -15.72 -8.41 -17.48
C VAL A 116 -15.72 -8.97 -18.91
N PRO A 117 -16.36 -10.13 -19.16
CA PRO A 117 -16.49 -10.67 -20.50
C PRO A 117 -17.14 -9.63 -21.45
N GLY A 118 -16.53 -9.42 -22.62
CA GLY A 118 -17.04 -8.49 -23.63
C GLY A 118 -16.65 -7.02 -23.43
N VAL A 119 -15.93 -6.66 -22.36
CA VAL A 119 -15.36 -5.31 -22.19
C VAL A 119 -13.91 -5.30 -22.67
N GLN A 120 -13.63 -4.49 -23.70
CA GLN A 120 -12.28 -4.32 -24.23
C GLN A 120 -11.48 -3.36 -23.34
N VAL A 121 -10.49 -3.89 -22.62
CA VAL A 121 -9.49 -3.06 -21.91
C VAL A 121 -8.43 -2.58 -22.90
N PRO A 122 -8.20 -1.26 -23.05
CA PRO A 122 -7.17 -0.77 -23.97
C PRO A 122 -5.79 -1.26 -23.54
N CYS A 123 -5.11 -1.95 -24.46
CA CYS A 123 -3.70 -2.28 -24.37
C CYS A 123 -2.89 -0.97 -24.20
N GLY A 124 -2.19 -0.81 -23.07
CA GLY A 124 -1.16 0.24 -22.92
C GLY A 124 -1.31 1.29 -21.80
N ARG A 125 -2.25 1.16 -20.85
CA ARG A 125 -2.20 2.05 -19.66
C ARG A 125 -1.00 1.68 -18.79
N ARG A 126 -0.05 2.61 -18.65
CA ARG A 126 1.13 2.45 -17.79
C ARG A 126 0.67 2.26 -16.34
N ARG A 127 1.19 1.22 -15.68
CA ARG A 127 1.07 1.03 -14.22
C ARG A 127 1.75 2.23 -13.55
N GLY A 128 1.03 2.92 -12.67
CA GLY A 128 1.56 4.03 -11.88
C GLY A 128 2.42 3.49 -10.74
N HIS A 129 3.62 4.02 -10.55
CA HIS A 129 4.47 3.69 -9.40
C HIS A 129 4.41 4.83 -8.39
N VAL A 130 4.07 4.53 -7.14
CA VAL A 130 4.25 5.47 -6.03
C VAL A 130 5.68 5.27 -5.50
N ARG A 131 6.55 6.26 -5.70
CA ARG A 131 8.02 6.16 -5.59
C ARG A 131 8.59 6.83 -4.34
N GLU A 132 7.85 7.69 -3.68
CA GLU A 132 8.21 8.34 -2.43
C GLU A 132 7.30 7.93 -1.28
N PRO A 133 7.82 7.93 -0.05
CA PRO A 133 7.08 7.53 1.12
C PRO A 133 5.88 8.45 1.32
N THR A 134 4.70 7.88 1.07
CA THR A 134 3.43 8.58 1.11
C THR A 134 3.10 8.93 2.57
N ARG A 135 3.07 10.23 2.90
CA ARG A 135 2.66 10.71 4.23
C ARG A 135 1.13 10.64 4.32
N CYS A 136 0.60 9.86 5.24
CA CYS A 136 -0.82 9.90 5.60
C CYS A 136 -1.23 11.36 5.98
N PRO A 137 -2.07 12.04 5.16
CA PRO A 137 -2.47 13.41 5.45
C PRO A 137 -3.57 13.39 6.52
N ARG A 138 -3.31 14.11 7.62
CA ARG A 138 -4.20 14.43 8.76
C ARG A 138 -5.63 13.88 8.66
N CYS A 139 -5.94 12.89 9.49
CA CYS A 139 -7.31 12.57 9.85
C CYS A 139 -7.83 13.67 10.80
N PRO A 140 -8.97 14.35 10.51
CA PRO A 140 -9.60 15.19 11.52
C PRO A 140 -10.10 14.27 12.64
N ARG A 141 -9.59 14.49 13.85
CA ARG A 141 -10.08 13.85 15.06
C ARG A 141 -11.57 14.18 15.20
N LEU A 142 -12.42 13.16 15.08
CA LEU A 142 -13.76 13.22 15.66
C LEU A 142 -13.58 13.21 17.18
N GLY A 143 -14.07 14.25 17.83
CA GLY A 143 -14.34 14.27 19.26
C GLY A 143 -15.52 15.20 19.53
N PRO A 144 -16.00 15.25 20.78
CA PRO A 144 -15.80 14.28 21.85
C PRO A 144 -16.64 13.00 21.66
#